data_AF-A0A5N4C4I5-F1
#
_entry.id   AF-A0A5N4C4I5-F1
#
_cell.length_a   1.000
_cell.length_b   1.000
_cell.length_c   1.000
_cell.angle_alpha   90.00
_cell.angle_beta   90.00
_cell.angle_gamma   90.00
#
_symmetry.space_group_name_H-M   'P 1'
#
loop_
_entity.id
_entity.type
_entity.pdbx_description
1 polymer ?
#
loop_
_entity_poly.entity_id
_entity_poly.type
_entity_poly.pdbx_seq_one_letter_code
_entity_poly.pdbx_strand_id
1 'polypeptide(L)'
;MFPSRRKAAQLLWEDGRSRLIPSSLPRKCSVFHLFVACLLLDFLSLLWLQLSCSGDVAGAARGQGQESPGPSRACPPEKPREQWEEDESWGPHRLAGLVHFRERFEELLVFVPHVHRFLSRKRNQHHIYVLNQADHFSFSPAALINAGFLESGSSTDYIAMNHVFLLPLSEELDYGFPEAGPFHVASPELHPLYH
;
A
#
# COMPACT_ATOMS: atom_id res chain seq x y z
N MET A 1 -48.62 -15.55 -85.14
CA MET A 1 -47.51 -16.36 -85.69
C MET A 1 -46.38 -16.35 -84.68
N PHE A 2 -46.22 -17.42 -83.90
CA PHE A 2 -44.92 -17.78 -83.32
C PHE A 2 -44.11 -18.48 -84.42
N PRO A 3 -42.76 -18.44 -84.40
CA PRO A 3 -42.01 -19.53 -83.72
C PRO A 3 -40.76 -19.01 -82.96
N SER A 4 -40.43 -19.56 -81.78
CA SER A 4 -39.58 -20.76 -81.54
C SER A 4 -38.09 -20.40 -81.45
N ARG A 5 -37.47 -20.38 -80.26
CA ARG A 5 -36.89 -21.52 -79.49
C ARG A 5 -35.59 -22.08 -80.09
N ARG A 6 -34.49 -21.99 -79.31
CA ARG A 6 -33.44 -23.02 -79.01
C ARG A 6 -32.23 -22.32 -78.32
N LYS A 7 -31.94 -22.65 -77.04
CA LYS A 7 -30.83 -23.52 -76.51
C LYS A 7 -29.42 -22.91 -76.66
N ALA A 8 -28.41 -23.10 -75.81
CA ALA A 8 -28.20 -23.61 -74.44
C ALA A 8 -26.67 -23.54 -74.20
N ALA A 9 -26.21 -23.21 -72.99
CA ALA A 9 -24.92 -23.57 -72.33
C ALA A 9 -24.84 -22.67 -71.08
N GLN A 10 -25.03 -23.08 -69.82
CA GLN A 10 -24.57 -24.23 -69.05
C GLN A 10 -23.04 -24.33 -68.94
N LEU A 11 -22.49 -23.55 -68.00
CA LEU A 11 -21.34 -23.88 -67.16
C LEU A 11 -21.82 -23.60 -65.72
N LEU A 12 -22.32 -24.59 -64.99
CA LEU A 12 -21.59 -25.62 -64.26
C LEU A 12 -20.55 -25.03 -63.30
N TRP A 13 -21.01 -24.68 -62.10
CA TRP A 13 -20.29 -24.95 -60.86
C TRP A 13 -21.32 -25.42 -59.82
N GLU A 14 -21.43 -26.74 -59.69
CA GLU A 14 -21.76 -27.43 -58.42
C GLU A 14 -20.66 -27.16 -57.39
N ASP A 15 -20.78 -27.42 -56.11
CA ASP A 15 -21.87 -27.51 -55.14
C ASP A 15 -21.09 -27.56 -53.81
N GLY A 16 -21.48 -26.77 -52.82
CA GLY A 16 -20.70 -26.56 -51.59
C GLY A 16 -21.59 -26.34 -50.38
N ARG A 17 -22.67 -27.13 -50.31
CA ARG A 17 -23.53 -27.25 -49.15
C ARG A 17 -22.73 -27.85 -47.98
N SER A 18 -22.35 -27.03 -47.02
CA SER A 18 -22.11 -27.52 -45.66
C SER A 18 -22.74 -26.56 -44.65
N ARG A 19 -24.03 -26.82 -44.41
CA ARG A 19 -24.73 -26.45 -43.18
C ARG A 19 -24.07 -27.22 -42.05
N LEU A 20 -23.24 -26.54 -41.27
CA LEU A 20 -22.89 -26.99 -39.92
C LEU A 20 -23.02 -25.78 -38.99
N ILE A 21 -24.27 -25.39 -38.76
CA ILE A 21 -24.64 -24.65 -37.55
C ILE A 21 -24.89 -25.75 -36.49
N PRO A 22 -24.09 -25.87 -35.43
CA PRO A 22 -24.49 -26.65 -34.27
C PRO A 22 -25.61 -25.88 -33.56
N SER A 23 -26.85 -26.23 -33.91
CA SER A 23 -28.04 -25.83 -33.17
C SER A 23 -28.14 -26.68 -31.90
N SER A 24 -27.41 -26.31 -30.85
CA SER A 24 -27.70 -26.76 -29.48
C SER A 24 -26.96 -25.91 -28.45
N LEU A 25 -27.35 -24.64 -28.32
CA LEU A 25 -27.16 -23.87 -27.09
C LEU A 25 -28.55 -23.40 -26.64
N PRO A 26 -28.97 -23.66 -25.39
CA PRO A 26 -30.29 -23.26 -24.94
C PRO A 26 -30.39 -21.73 -24.92
N ARG A 27 -31.15 -21.20 -25.86
CA ARG A 27 -31.27 -19.77 -26.16
C ARG A 27 -32.25 -19.09 -25.20
N LYS A 28 -32.00 -19.20 -23.89
CA LYS A 28 -32.72 -18.49 -22.82
C LYS A 28 -31.80 -18.10 -21.65
N CYS A 29 -30.60 -17.59 -21.93
CA CYS A 29 -29.85 -16.83 -20.92
C CYS A 29 -30.47 -15.42 -20.83
N SER A 30 -31.50 -15.28 -20.00
CA SER A 30 -32.03 -13.96 -19.62
C SER A 30 -30.92 -13.15 -18.93
N VAL A 31 -30.92 -11.83 -19.08
CA VAL A 31 -30.04 -10.91 -18.32
C VAL A 31 -30.08 -11.22 -16.82
N PHE A 32 -31.24 -11.68 -16.33
CA PHE A 32 -31.42 -12.18 -14.97
C PHE A 32 -30.51 -13.38 -14.64
N HIS A 33 -30.38 -14.36 -15.52
CA HIS A 33 -29.47 -15.49 -15.32
C HIS A 33 -28.00 -15.05 -15.30
N LEU A 34 -27.64 -14.05 -16.12
CA LEU A 34 -26.28 -13.50 -16.13
C LEU A 34 -26.00 -12.73 -14.82
N PHE A 35 -26.96 -11.93 -14.36
CA PHE A 35 -26.88 -11.20 -13.10
C PHE A 35 -26.75 -12.15 -11.91
N VAL A 36 -27.58 -13.20 -11.84
CA VAL A 36 -27.48 -14.22 -10.80
C VAL A 36 -26.15 -14.97 -10.88
N ALA A 37 -25.65 -15.28 -12.08
CA ALA A 37 -24.34 -15.90 -12.25
C ALA A 37 -23.20 -14.99 -11.75
N CYS A 38 -23.24 -13.69 -12.03
CA CYS A 38 -22.27 -12.73 -11.52
C CYS A 38 -22.30 -12.65 -9.98
N LEU A 39 -23.50 -12.51 -9.38
CA LEU A 39 -23.63 -12.48 -7.92
C LEU A 39 -23.13 -13.77 -7.26
N LEU A 40 -23.36 -14.93 -7.88
CA LEU A 40 -22.83 -16.20 -7.39
C LEU A 40 -21.32 -16.29 -7.53
N LEU A 41 -20.74 -15.78 -8.63
CA LEU A 41 -19.29 -15.73 -8.80
C LEU A 41 -18.64 -14.79 -7.78
N ASP A 42 -19.22 -13.61 -7.54
CA ASP A 42 -18.76 -12.67 -6.52
C ASP A 42 -18.86 -13.30 -5.12
N PHE A 43 -19.98 -13.94 -4.81
CA PHE A 43 -20.17 -14.64 -3.54
C PHE A 43 -19.18 -15.81 -3.38
N LEU A 44 -18.96 -16.62 -4.41
CA LEU A 44 -17.99 -17.72 -4.40
C LEU A 44 -16.55 -17.20 -4.27
N SER A 45 -16.24 -16.06 -4.89
CA SER A 45 -14.95 -15.40 -4.75
C SER A 45 -14.72 -14.89 -3.31
N LEU A 46 -15.73 -14.26 -2.71
CA LEU A 46 -15.68 -13.82 -1.32
C LEU A 46 -15.64 -14.99 -0.34
N LEU A 47 -16.40 -16.05 -0.61
CA LEU A 47 -16.40 -17.28 0.18
C LEU A 47 -15.04 -17.99 0.07
N TRP A 48 -14.45 -18.04 -1.12
CA TRP A 48 -13.10 -18.58 -1.32
C TRP A 48 -12.05 -17.75 -0.59
N LEU A 49 -12.16 -16.42 -0.60
CA LEU A 49 -11.30 -15.53 0.16
C LEU A 49 -11.45 -15.78 1.67
N GLN A 50 -12.68 -15.94 2.17
CA GLN A 50 -12.96 -16.28 3.57
C GLN A 50 -12.40 -17.66 3.94
N LEU A 51 -12.58 -18.70 3.11
CA LEU A 51 -12.04 -20.04 3.38
C LEU A 51 -10.51 -20.07 3.29
N SER A 52 -9.91 -19.33 2.36
CA SER A 52 -8.45 -19.20 2.26
C SER A 52 -7.85 -18.46 3.46
N CYS A 53 -8.58 -17.50 4.03
CA CYS A 53 -8.18 -16.79 5.25
C CYS A 53 -8.56 -17.54 6.55
N SER A 54 -9.51 -18.47 6.51
CA SER A 54 -10.02 -19.18 7.70
C SER A 54 -9.44 -20.60 7.88
N GLY A 55 -8.57 -21.05 6.98
CA GLY A 55 -8.04 -22.42 6.94
C GLY A 55 -7.00 -22.80 8.01
N ASP A 56 -6.60 -21.90 8.91
CA ASP A 56 -5.47 -22.15 9.83
C ASP A 56 -5.84 -22.48 11.29
N VAL A 57 -7.06 -22.97 11.57
CA VAL A 57 -7.47 -23.26 12.97
C VAL A 57 -8.10 -24.65 13.20
N ALA A 58 -8.17 -25.53 12.19
CA ALA A 58 -8.86 -26.83 12.32
C ALA A 58 -7.90 -28.05 12.30
N GLY A 59 -6.83 -28.03 13.11
CA GLY A 59 -5.83 -29.10 13.13
C GLY A 59 -5.24 -29.45 14.50
N ALA A 60 -5.87 -29.06 15.63
CA ALA A 60 -5.29 -29.25 16.95
C ALA A 60 -6.26 -29.92 17.95
N ALA A 61 -6.76 -31.13 17.65
CA ALA A 61 -7.46 -31.95 18.64
C ALA A 61 -7.58 -33.43 18.26
N ARG A 62 -6.48 -34.22 18.29
CA ARG A 62 -6.55 -35.67 18.62
C ARG A 62 -5.17 -36.34 18.79
N GLY A 63 -4.94 -36.94 19.95
CA GLY A 63 -4.13 -38.16 20.11
C GLY A 63 -2.68 -38.00 20.61
N GLN A 64 -2.39 -38.60 21.76
CA GLN A 64 -1.09 -38.68 22.44
C GLN A 64 -0.02 -39.47 21.66
N GLY A 65 1.25 -39.06 21.84
CA GLY A 65 2.35 -40.03 21.98
C GLY A 65 3.47 -40.04 20.93
N GLN A 66 4.07 -38.90 20.57
CA GLN A 66 5.48 -38.83 20.10
C GLN A 66 5.95 -37.37 20.07
N GLU A 67 7.07 -37.04 20.73
CA GLU A 67 7.66 -35.70 20.67
C GLU A 67 8.13 -35.39 19.24
N SER A 68 7.50 -34.39 18.63
CA SER A 68 7.80 -33.82 17.30
C SER A 68 7.62 -32.29 17.41
N PRO A 69 8.39 -31.47 16.66
CA PRO A 69 8.49 -30.04 16.92
C PRO A 69 7.15 -29.34 16.67
N GLY A 70 6.72 -28.55 17.65
CA GLY A 70 5.45 -27.82 17.60
C GLY A 70 5.36 -26.83 16.43
N PRO A 71 4.15 -26.33 16.12
CA PRO A 71 3.96 -25.37 15.04
C PRO A 71 4.84 -24.17 15.32
N SER A 72 5.68 -23.81 14.35
CA SER A 72 6.51 -22.62 14.41
C SER A 72 5.62 -21.46 14.81
N ARG A 73 5.88 -20.87 15.99
CA ARG A 73 5.44 -19.50 16.26
C ARG A 73 5.80 -18.72 15.01
N ALA A 74 4.81 -18.17 14.32
CA ALA A 74 5.09 -17.20 13.27
C ALA A 74 6.08 -16.23 13.88
N CYS A 75 7.30 -16.21 13.33
CA CYS A 75 8.31 -15.27 13.79
C CYS A 75 7.60 -13.91 13.81
N PRO A 76 7.73 -13.12 14.90
CA PRO A 76 7.41 -11.71 14.80
C PRO A 76 8.08 -11.23 13.53
N PRO A 77 7.39 -10.50 12.62
CA PRO A 77 8.02 -9.98 11.43
C PRO A 77 9.31 -9.30 11.89
N GLU A 78 10.45 -9.81 11.43
CA GLU A 78 11.73 -9.22 11.77
C GLU A 78 11.60 -7.75 11.39
N LYS A 79 11.86 -6.85 12.37
CA LYS A 79 11.76 -5.41 12.09
C LYS A 79 12.56 -5.16 10.81
N PRO A 80 11.98 -4.51 9.78
CA PRO A 80 12.70 -4.23 8.55
C PRO A 80 14.07 -3.68 8.93
N ARG A 81 15.14 -4.27 8.42
CA ARG A 81 16.49 -3.81 8.73
C ARG A 81 16.53 -2.31 8.47
N GLU A 82 16.78 -1.54 9.53
CA GLU A 82 16.91 -0.09 9.43
C GLU A 82 18.13 0.19 8.56
N GLN A 83 17.89 0.35 7.25
CA GLN A 83 18.92 0.74 6.30
C GLN A 83 19.06 2.25 6.40
N TRP A 84 20.01 2.66 7.23
CA TRP A 84 20.53 4.01 7.20
C TRP A 84 21.39 4.17 5.96
N GLU A 85 21.24 5.27 5.23
CA GLU A 85 22.27 5.69 4.28
C GLU A 85 23.47 6.15 5.11
N GLU A 86 24.43 5.26 5.30
CA GLU A 86 25.65 5.54 6.05
C GLU A 86 26.63 6.26 5.12
N ASP A 87 26.62 7.58 5.17
CA ASP A 87 27.71 8.42 4.68
C ASP A 87 28.61 8.79 5.86
N GLU A 88 29.78 8.13 5.94
CA GLU A 88 30.81 8.36 6.97
C GLU A 88 31.28 9.83 7.05
N SER A 89 30.97 10.66 6.05
CA SER A 89 31.28 12.10 6.07
C SER A 89 30.26 12.96 6.82
N TRP A 90 29.16 12.39 7.30
CA TRP A 90 28.08 13.09 8.01
C TRP A 90 28.29 13.05 9.52
N GLY A 91 27.53 13.87 10.26
CA GLY A 91 27.60 13.91 11.72
C GLY A 91 27.28 12.56 12.38
N PRO A 92 27.80 12.28 13.58
CA PRO A 92 27.68 10.96 14.22
C PRO A 92 26.27 10.66 14.75
N HIS A 93 25.42 11.68 14.88
CA HIS A 93 24.10 11.56 15.48
C HIS A 93 23.00 11.29 14.44
N ARG A 94 22.19 10.28 14.73
CA ARG A 94 21.07 9.82 13.89
C ARG A 94 19.75 10.41 14.36
N LEU A 95 19.08 11.10 13.44
CA LEU A 95 17.78 11.74 13.63
C LEU A 95 16.64 10.83 13.18
N ALA A 96 15.67 10.59 14.06
CA ALA A 96 14.35 10.13 13.63
C ALA A 96 13.40 11.33 13.45
N GLY A 97 13.06 11.62 12.20
CA GLY A 97 12.01 12.58 11.85
C GLY A 97 10.64 11.95 12.03
N LEU A 98 9.99 12.16 13.17
CA LEU A 98 8.68 11.62 13.50
C LEU A 98 7.59 12.53 12.96
N VAL A 99 6.86 12.07 11.94
CA VAL A 99 5.85 12.86 11.23
C VAL A 99 4.46 12.31 11.55
N HIS A 100 3.68 13.05 12.32
CA HIS A 100 2.31 12.65 12.63
C HIS A 100 1.38 12.88 11.42
N PHE A 101 0.67 11.82 11.02
CA PHE A 101 -0.02 11.76 9.75
C PHE A 101 -1.42 11.14 9.89
N ARG A 102 -2.39 11.72 9.18
CA ARG A 102 -3.70 11.14 8.86
C ARG A 102 -4.30 11.91 7.69
N GLU A 103 -4.66 11.21 6.61
CA GLU A 103 -5.41 11.77 5.47
C GLU A 103 -4.82 13.08 4.88
N ARG A 104 -3.48 13.19 4.82
CA ARG A 104 -2.73 14.38 4.33
C ARG A 104 -1.75 14.01 3.20
N PHE A 105 -2.21 13.18 2.28
CA PHE A 105 -1.35 12.53 1.29
C PHE A 105 -0.64 13.54 0.38
N GLU A 106 -1.35 14.57 -0.09
CA GLU A 106 -0.77 15.61 -0.94
C GLU A 106 0.34 16.40 -0.22
N GLU A 107 0.12 16.75 1.04
CA GLU A 107 1.13 17.41 1.87
C GLU A 107 2.34 16.49 2.08
N LEU A 108 2.11 15.19 2.31
CA LEU A 108 3.17 14.20 2.50
C LEU A 108 4.05 14.05 1.26
N LEU A 109 3.45 14.06 0.06
CA LEU A 109 4.17 13.99 -1.22
C LEU A 109 5.15 15.16 -1.39
N VAL A 110 4.83 16.33 -0.86
CA VAL A 110 5.73 17.50 -0.87
C VAL A 110 6.72 17.44 0.29
N PHE A 111 6.25 17.08 1.47
CA PHE A 111 7.01 17.12 2.72
C PHE A 111 8.24 16.22 2.69
N VAL A 112 8.06 14.93 2.39
CA VAL A 112 9.15 13.94 2.48
C VAL A 112 10.34 14.32 1.60
N PRO A 113 10.20 14.59 0.29
CA PRO A 113 11.34 14.95 -0.55
C PRO A 113 11.94 16.32 -0.15
N HIS A 114 11.12 17.27 0.28
CA HIS A 114 11.60 18.59 0.71
C HIS A 114 12.47 18.49 1.97
N VAL A 115 11.97 17.83 3.01
CA VAL A 115 12.67 17.69 4.29
C VAL A 115 13.88 16.78 4.16
N HIS A 116 13.77 15.67 3.41
CA HIS A 116 14.91 14.81 3.13
C HIS A 116 16.04 15.59 2.43
N ARG A 117 15.72 16.40 1.41
CA ARG A 117 16.72 17.26 0.74
C ARG A 117 17.29 18.33 1.66
N PHE A 118 16.46 18.93 2.52
CA PHE A 118 16.91 19.91 3.51
C PHE A 118 17.93 19.30 4.48
N LEU A 119 17.59 18.18 5.11
CA LEU A 119 18.46 17.49 6.09
C LEU A 119 19.73 16.91 5.43
N SER A 120 19.63 16.38 4.22
CA SER A 120 20.78 15.88 3.46
C SER A 120 21.79 16.99 3.14
N ARG A 121 21.31 18.18 2.76
CA ARG A 121 22.19 19.34 2.52
C ARG A 121 22.93 19.80 3.78
N LYS A 122 22.29 19.63 4.95
CA LYS A 122 22.89 19.88 6.26
C LYS A 122 23.78 18.74 6.77
N ARG A 123 23.85 17.61 6.05
CA ARG A 123 24.60 16.39 6.42
C ARG A 123 24.14 15.79 7.76
N ASN A 124 22.85 15.85 8.02
CA ASN A 124 22.24 15.20 9.18
C ASN A 124 21.87 13.77 8.77
N GLN A 125 22.40 12.76 9.45
CA GLN A 125 21.93 11.37 9.27
C GLN A 125 20.49 11.29 9.76
N HIS A 126 19.56 10.87 8.91
CA HIS A 126 18.14 10.91 9.25
C HIS A 126 17.32 9.79 8.61
N HIS A 127 16.25 9.39 9.31
CA HIS A 127 15.19 8.54 8.80
C HIS A 127 13.84 9.18 9.11
N ILE A 128 12.92 9.20 8.14
CA ILE A 128 11.60 9.85 8.29
C ILE A 128 10.56 8.76 8.56
N TYR A 129 9.99 8.78 9.76
CA TYR A 129 8.91 7.88 10.17
C TYR A 129 7.57 8.57 9.99
N VAL A 130 6.76 8.07 9.05
CA VAL A 130 5.39 8.55 8.85
C VAL A 130 4.44 7.77 9.75
N LEU A 131 3.92 8.45 10.77
CA LEU A 131 3.12 7.86 11.83
C LEU A 131 1.63 7.99 11.48
N ASN A 132 1.11 7.00 10.77
CA ASN A 132 -0.27 6.99 10.27
C ASN A 132 -1.27 6.52 11.32
N GLN A 133 -2.19 7.40 11.74
CA GLN A 133 -3.28 7.02 12.65
C GLN A 133 -4.45 6.38 11.89
N ALA A 134 -4.45 5.05 11.83
CA ALA A 134 -5.43 4.25 11.08
C ALA A 134 -6.75 3.99 11.83
N ASP A 135 -6.83 4.25 13.14
CA ASP A 135 -8.08 4.13 13.89
C ASP A 135 -9.08 5.26 13.57
N HIS A 136 -10.31 5.11 14.05
CA HIS A 136 -11.39 6.09 13.87
C HIS A 136 -11.54 7.08 15.05
N PHE A 137 -10.62 7.09 16.03
CA PHE A 137 -10.68 8.07 17.11
C PHE A 137 -10.25 9.45 16.61
N SER A 138 -10.50 10.49 17.42
CA SER A 138 -9.96 11.82 17.18
C SER A 138 -8.44 11.78 16.98
N PHE A 139 -7.94 12.66 16.10
CA PHE A 139 -6.52 12.70 15.79
C PHE A 139 -5.71 13.08 17.03
N SER A 140 -4.68 12.29 17.35
CA SER A 140 -3.84 12.46 18.54
C SER A 140 -2.36 12.49 18.16
N PRO A 141 -1.81 13.67 17.83
CA PRO A 141 -0.40 13.82 17.48
C PRO A 141 0.52 13.29 18.58
N ALA A 142 0.22 13.59 19.85
CA ALA A 142 1.06 13.18 20.98
C ALA A 142 1.14 11.65 21.12
N ALA A 143 0.03 10.93 20.93
CA ALA A 143 0.03 9.47 20.98
C ALA A 143 0.84 8.87 19.84
N LEU A 144 0.76 9.45 18.64
CA LEU A 144 1.57 9.04 17.50
C LEU A 144 3.05 9.25 17.76
N ILE A 145 3.45 10.43 18.25
CA ILE A 145 4.85 10.71 18.59
C ILE A 145 5.40 9.68 19.59
N ASN A 146 4.63 9.34 20.63
CA ASN A 146 5.03 8.31 21.60
C ASN A 146 5.23 6.95 20.92
N ALA A 147 4.32 6.54 20.03
CA ALA A 147 4.46 5.30 19.28
C ALA A 147 5.69 5.36 18.35
N GLY A 148 5.91 6.47 17.66
CA GLY A 148 7.06 6.69 16.78
C GLY A 148 8.39 6.62 17.51
N PHE A 149 8.49 7.17 18.72
CA PHE A 149 9.68 7.07 19.56
C PHE A 149 10.02 5.62 19.93
N LEU A 150 9.01 4.80 20.22
CA LEU A 150 9.20 3.39 20.51
C LEU A 150 9.58 2.57 19.26
N GLU A 151 9.07 2.97 18.09
CA GLU A 151 9.33 2.27 16.83
C GLU A 151 10.62 2.68 16.14
N SER A 152 11.14 3.90 16.37
CA SER A 152 12.39 4.38 15.75
C SER A 152 13.65 3.64 16.19
N GLY A 153 13.52 2.71 17.13
CA GLY A 153 14.59 1.79 17.51
C GLY A 153 15.69 2.44 18.34
N SER A 154 16.65 1.61 18.74
CA SER A 154 17.78 2.00 19.59
C SER A 154 18.95 2.62 18.82
N SER A 155 18.89 2.64 17.50
CA SER A 155 19.94 3.19 16.63
C SER A 155 19.82 4.71 16.44
N THR A 156 18.72 5.30 16.89
CA THR A 156 18.43 6.74 16.82
C THR A 156 18.94 7.45 18.08
N ASP A 157 19.65 8.57 17.92
CA ASP A 157 20.16 9.36 19.05
C ASP A 157 19.18 10.44 19.51
N TYR A 158 18.38 10.99 18.58
CA TYR A 158 17.41 12.06 18.86
C TYR A 158 16.26 12.07 17.86
N ILE A 159 15.17 12.74 18.25
CA ILE A 159 13.95 12.81 17.45
C ILE A 159 13.60 14.26 17.11
N ALA A 160 12.95 14.46 15.96
CA ALA A 160 12.25 15.69 15.62
C ALA A 160 10.77 15.38 15.43
N MET A 161 9.91 16.06 16.18
CA MET A 161 8.46 15.93 16.10
C MET A 161 7.95 16.92 15.06
N ASN A 162 7.67 16.46 13.84
CA ASN A 162 7.32 17.33 12.72
C ASN A 162 5.84 17.20 12.33
N HIS A 163 5.22 18.34 12.00
CA HIS A 163 3.96 18.36 11.30
C HIS A 163 4.19 18.19 9.78
N VAL A 164 3.42 17.31 9.13
CA VAL A 164 3.49 17.08 7.68
C VAL A 164 3.30 18.33 6.80
N PHE A 165 2.71 19.43 7.31
CA PHE A 165 2.49 20.64 6.51
C PHE A 165 3.55 21.73 6.74
N LEU A 166 4.47 21.54 7.70
CA LEU A 166 5.44 22.58 8.06
C LEU A 166 6.78 22.28 7.40
N LEU A 167 7.13 23.10 6.41
CA LEU A 167 8.37 22.94 5.64
C LEU A 167 9.43 23.94 6.12
N PRO A 168 10.67 23.49 6.43
CA PRO A 168 11.76 24.41 6.71
C PRO A 168 12.15 25.15 5.43
N LEU A 169 12.17 26.49 5.50
CA LEU A 169 12.48 27.35 4.36
C LEU A 169 13.90 27.94 4.43
N SER A 170 14.40 28.19 5.65
CA SER A 170 15.72 28.76 5.88
C SER A 170 16.73 27.68 6.26
N GLU A 171 17.91 27.71 5.64
CA GLU A 171 19.07 26.85 5.98
C GLU A 171 19.63 27.17 7.37
N GLU A 172 19.25 28.29 7.97
CA GLU A 172 19.66 28.68 9.32
C GLU A 172 18.94 27.88 10.42
N LEU A 173 17.82 27.21 10.09
CA LEU A 173 17.09 26.38 11.06
C LEU A 173 17.92 25.17 11.48
N ASP A 174 18.20 25.07 12.77
CA ASP A 174 19.02 23.98 13.31
C ASP A 174 18.19 22.73 13.56
N TYR A 175 18.61 21.62 12.94
CA TYR A 175 18.06 20.28 13.12
C TYR A 175 19.13 19.33 13.68
N GLY A 176 20.28 19.85 14.13
CA GLY A 176 21.36 19.08 14.72
C GLY A 176 20.98 18.47 16.07
N PHE A 177 21.90 17.66 16.61
CA PHE A 177 21.72 17.00 17.90
C PHE A 177 21.61 18.06 19.02
N PRO A 178 20.49 18.10 19.77
CA PRO A 178 20.22 19.17 20.71
C PRO A 178 20.88 18.90 22.08
N GLU A 179 22.22 18.99 22.14
CA GLU A 179 23.02 18.66 23.32
C GLU A 179 22.64 19.48 24.57
N ALA A 180 22.27 20.75 24.38
CA ALA A 180 21.91 21.66 25.48
C ALA A 180 20.51 21.40 26.07
N GLY A 181 19.70 20.54 25.45
CA GLY A 181 18.31 20.27 25.84
C GLY A 181 17.32 20.52 24.69
N PRO A 182 16.01 20.33 24.94
CA PRO A 182 14.99 20.39 23.90
C PRO A 182 15.05 21.68 23.07
N PHE A 183 15.10 21.53 21.75
CA PHE A 183 15.16 22.65 20.81
C PHE A 183 13.84 22.81 20.06
N HIS A 184 13.30 24.03 20.05
CA HIS A 184 12.05 24.34 19.36
C HIS A 184 12.34 25.03 18.01
N VAL A 185 12.49 24.22 16.96
CA VAL A 185 12.78 24.70 15.60
C VAL A 185 11.73 25.70 15.12
N ALA A 186 10.46 25.36 15.30
CA ALA A 186 9.33 26.18 14.87
C ALA A 186 8.87 27.14 15.99
N SER A 187 9.83 27.87 16.57
CA SER A 187 9.60 28.94 17.55
C SER A 187 8.40 29.82 17.16
N PRO A 188 7.61 30.34 18.12
CA PRO A 188 6.53 31.30 17.82
C PRO A 188 6.98 32.47 16.93
N GLU A 189 8.23 32.91 17.07
CA GLU A 189 8.84 34.00 16.30
C GLU A 189 9.17 33.61 14.85
N LEU A 190 9.16 32.33 14.52
CA LEU A 190 9.47 31.81 13.18
C LEU A 190 8.26 31.13 12.52
N HIS A 191 7.22 30.83 13.30
CA HIS A 191 6.08 30.05 12.84
C HIS A 191 5.09 30.90 12.02
N PRO A 192 4.66 30.44 10.83
CA PRO A 192 3.87 31.26 9.91
C PRO A 192 2.48 31.67 10.40
N LEU A 193 1.92 30.99 11.41
CA LEU A 193 0.57 31.24 11.94
C LEU A 193 0.52 32.05 13.25
N TYR A 194 1.66 32.29 13.90
CA TYR A 194 1.69 32.95 15.22
C TYR A 194 2.13 34.42 15.17
N HIS A 195 2.25 34.97 13.95
CA HIS A 195 2.55 36.39 13.66
C HIS A 195 1.31 37.18 13.27
#